data_AF-A0A926ZRY9-F1
#
_entry.id   AF-A0A926ZRY9-F1
#
_cell.length_a   1.000
_cell.length_b   1.000
_cell.length_c   1.000
_cell.angle_alpha   90.00
_cell.angle_beta   90.00
_cell.angle_gamma   90.00
#
_symmetry.space_group_name_H-M   'P 1'
#
loop_
_entity.id
_entity.type
_entity.pdbx_description
1 polymer ?
#
loop_
_entity_poly.entity_id
_entity_poly.type
_entity_poly.pdbx_seq_one_letter_code
_entity_poly.pdbx_strand_id
1 'polypeptide(L)'
;MPSTHRWNRGTILATPSKPLVVGGSPNQGGVTVAGANYEARKFGIHSAMQSVTAFAKCPGLIFVRPRFDVYREISTSIHAIFKRYTDLVEGVALDEAYLDVTENRQNITYASTMA
;
A
#
# COMPACT_ATOMS: atom_id res chain seq x y z
N MET A 1 -5.06 20.48 -18.75
CA MET A 1 -3.93 19.60 -19.14
C MET A 1 -3.55 18.76 -17.93
N PRO A 2 -3.58 17.43 -17.96
CA PRO A 2 -3.24 16.67 -16.77
C PRO A 2 -1.72 16.71 -16.60
N SER A 3 -1.30 17.22 -15.44
CA SER A 3 0.09 17.25 -15.02
C SER A 3 0.63 15.82 -14.97
N THR A 4 1.65 15.56 -15.79
CA THR A 4 2.45 14.36 -15.72
C THR A 4 3.14 14.32 -14.35
N HIS A 5 2.52 13.64 -13.39
CA HIS A 5 3.17 13.27 -12.14
C HIS A 5 4.31 12.32 -12.50
N ARG A 6 5.48 12.94 -12.72
CA ARG A 6 6.73 12.28 -13.04
C ARG A 6 7.14 11.51 -11.80
N TRP A 7 6.77 10.23 -11.73
CA TRP A 7 7.29 9.30 -10.74
C TRP A 7 8.80 9.46 -10.70
N ASN A 8 9.34 9.97 -9.58
CA ASN A 8 10.77 10.05 -9.38
C ASN A 8 11.27 8.59 -9.29
N ARG A 9 11.67 8.05 -10.46
CA ARG A 9 12.16 6.68 -10.70
C ARG A 9 13.53 6.42 -10.06
N GLY A 10 13.80 7.06 -8.92
CA GLY A 10 15.01 6.85 -8.13
C GLY A 10 14.80 5.65 -7.22
N THR A 11 15.50 4.56 -7.49
CA THR A 11 15.89 3.52 -6.54
C THR A 11 14.96 2.31 -6.35
N ILE A 12 13.63 2.45 -6.22
CA ILE A 12 12.79 1.30 -5.80
C ILE A 12 12.39 0.36 -6.95
N LEU A 13 12.17 0.90 -8.16
CA LEU A 13 11.71 0.10 -9.32
C LEU A 13 12.85 -0.61 -10.10
N ALA A 14 14.11 -0.38 -9.71
CA ALA A 14 15.27 -0.86 -10.48
C ALA A 14 15.90 -2.16 -9.95
N THR A 15 15.42 -2.72 -8.83
CA THR A 15 15.99 -3.96 -8.28
C THR A 15 15.03 -5.13 -8.45
N PRO A 16 15.47 -6.27 -9.01
CA PRO A 16 14.69 -7.51 -8.93
C PRO A 16 14.39 -7.84 -7.47
N SER A 17 13.16 -8.27 -7.19
CA SER A 17 12.64 -8.99 -6.02
C SER A 17 13.52 -9.05 -4.75
N LYS A 18 13.97 -7.92 -4.20
CA LYS A 18 14.68 -7.88 -2.92
C LYS A 18 13.67 -7.80 -1.75
N PRO A 19 13.95 -8.45 -0.61
CA PRO A 19 13.17 -8.27 0.61
C PRO A 19 13.12 -6.79 1.01
N LEU A 20 11.91 -6.24 1.11
CA LEU A 20 11.69 -4.83 1.41
C LEU A 20 10.52 -4.65 2.37
N VAL A 21 10.72 -3.74 3.32
CA VAL A 21 9.69 -3.26 4.24
C VAL A 21 9.57 -1.74 4.23
N VAL A 22 8.36 -1.26 4.49
CA VAL A 22 8.09 0.13 4.87
C VAL A 22 8.04 0.18 6.39
N GLY A 23 8.81 1.06 7.02
CA GLY A 23 8.90 1.18 8.48
C GLY A 23 10.13 1.97 8.90
N GLY A 24 10.28 2.21 10.20
CA GLY A 24 11.51 2.81 10.73
C GLY A 24 12.66 1.80 10.79
N SER A 25 13.88 2.33 10.70
CA SER A 25 15.12 1.55 10.78
C SER A 25 15.22 0.81 12.13
N PRO A 26 15.78 -0.40 12.18
CA PRO A 26 15.99 -1.14 13.44
C PRO A 26 16.86 -0.39 14.46
N ASN A 27 17.66 0.59 14.01
CA ASN A 27 18.47 1.44 14.89
C ASN A 27 17.64 2.46 15.68
N GLN A 28 16.36 2.64 15.33
CA GLN A 28 15.41 3.44 16.08
C GLN A 28 14.58 2.47 16.92
N GLY A 29 14.84 2.44 18.23
CA GLY A 29 14.14 1.56 19.16
C GLY A 29 12.62 1.78 19.12
N GLY A 30 11.85 0.71 19.30
CA GLY A 30 10.38 0.76 19.38
C GLY A 30 9.63 0.89 18.05
N VAL A 31 10.31 0.80 16.90
CA VAL A 31 9.65 0.89 15.59
C VAL A 31 9.24 -0.47 15.04
N THR A 32 8.10 -0.49 14.34
CA THR A 32 7.53 -1.68 13.69
C THR A 32 7.45 -1.51 12.16
N VAL A 33 7.31 -2.65 11.48
CA VAL A 33 7.05 -2.73 10.04
C VAL A 33 5.60 -2.30 9.77
N ALA A 34 5.42 -1.29 8.93
CA ALA A 34 4.10 -0.86 8.46
C ALA A 34 3.59 -1.79 7.33
N GLY A 35 4.49 -2.21 6.44
CA GLY A 35 4.15 -3.12 5.34
C GLY A 35 5.38 -3.86 4.81
N ALA A 36 5.17 -5.07 4.28
CA ALA A 36 6.22 -5.93 3.75
C ALA A 36 5.85 -6.43 2.35
N ASN A 37 6.80 -6.38 1.42
CA ASN A 37 6.62 -6.98 0.09
C ASN A 37 6.63 -8.51 0.16
N TYR A 38 6.20 -9.17 -0.92
CA TYR A 38 6.11 -10.63 -0.97
C TYR A 38 7.45 -11.33 -0.71
N GLU A 39 8.57 -10.72 -1.13
CA GLU A 39 9.91 -11.28 -0.92
C GLU A 39 10.34 -11.27 0.55
N ALA A 40 10.01 -10.19 1.29
CA ALA A 40 10.21 -10.15 2.73
C ALA A 40 9.31 -11.16 3.47
N ARG A 41 8.06 -11.35 3.00
CA ARG A 41 7.11 -12.28 3.61
C ARG A 41 7.58 -13.74 3.57
N LYS A 42 8.41 -14.12 2.60
CA LYS A 42 9.05 -15.46 2.56
C LYS A 42 9.91 -15.76 3.80
N PHE A 43 10.43 -14.74 4.47
CA PHE A 43 11.20 -14.86 5.72
C PHE A 43 10.31 -14.80 6.98
N GLY A 44 8.98 -14.85 6.80
CA GLY A 44 8.00 -14.69 7.88
C GLY A 44 7.86 -13.26 8.39
N ILE A 45 8.34 -12.26 7.65
CA ILE A 45 8.21 -10.83 8.00
C ILE A 45 6.79 -10.37 7.63
N HIS A 46 6.12 -9.67 8.54
CA HIS A 46 4.76 -9.15 8.34
C HIS A 46 4.59 -7.78 9.01
N SER A 47 3.48 -7.11 8.71
CA SER A 47 3.11 -5.85 9.36
C SER A 47 3.01 -6.01 10.88
N ALA A 48 3.25 -4.92 11.61
CA ALA A 48 3.36 -4.83 13.07
C ALA A 48 4.53 -5.60 13.71
N MET A 49 5.34 -6.36 12.95
CA MET A 49 6.57 -6.95 13.45
C MET A 49 7.57 -5.84 13.85
N GLN A 50 8.24 -6.00 14.99
CA GLN A 50 9.32 -5.08 15.38
C GLN A 50 10.44 -5.07 14.33
N SER A 51 10.93 -3.88 13.97
CA SER A 51 11.97 -3.72 12.93
C SER A 51 13.25 -4.50 13.25
N VAL A 52 13.63 -4.57 14.53
CA VAL A 52 14.77 -5.36 15.00
C VAL A 52 14.60 -6.86 14.71
N THR A 53 13.41 -7.40 14.95
CA THR A 53 13.06 -8.81 14.68
C THR A 53 13.03 -9.08 13.17
N ALA A 54 12.49 -8.15 12.38
CA ALA A 54 12.47 -8.26 10.94
C ALA A 54 13.90 -8.29 10.35
N PHE A 55 14.79 -7.44 10.85
CA PHE A 55 16.20 -7.42 10.45
C PHE A 55 16.94 -8.70 10.85
N ALA A 56 16.69 -9.23 12.05
CA ALA A 56 17.27 -10.50 12.48
C ALA A 56 16.86 -11.69 11.59
N LYS A 57 15.62 -11.69 11.07
CA LYS A 57 15.12 -12.70 10.13
C LYS A 57 15.73 -12.58 8.73
N CYS A 58 16.14 -11.38 8.32
CA CYS A 58 16.72 -11.12 7.01
C CYS A 58 17.76 -9.98 7.11
N PRO A 59 19.05 -10.30 7.32
CA PRO A 59 20.10 -9.28 7.47
C PRO A 59 20.30 -8.37 6.24
N GLY A 60 19.78 -8.76 5.07
CA GLY A 60 19.77 -7.97 3.84
C GLY A 60 18.47 -7.17 3.61
N LEU A 61 17.59 -7.07 4.61
CA LEU A 61 16.28 -6.43 4.49
C LEU A 61 16.40 -4.93 4.22
N ILE A 62 15.72 -4.47 3.18
CA ILE A 62 15.69 -3.06 2.81
C ILE A 62 14.57 -2.36 3.58
N PHE A 63 14.91 -1.29 4.30
CA PHE A 63 13.95 -0.44 4.99
C PHE A 63 13.72 0.85 4.19
N VAL A 64 12.45 1.15 3.90
CA VAL A 64 12.02 2.38 3.24
C VAL A 64 11.16 3.20 4.20
N ARG A 65 11.41 4.52 4.26
CA ARG A 65 10.59 5.43 5.08
C ARG A 65 9.17 5.56 4.48
N PRO A 66 8.12 5.60 5.32
CA PRO A 66 6.76 5.89 4.87
C PRO A 66 6.67 7.24 4.14
N ARG A 67 5.94 7.28 3.03
CA ARG A 67 5.62 8.49 2.25
C ARG A 67 4.11 8.75 2.26
N PHE A 68 3.60 9.19 3.42
CA PHE A 68 2.15 9.32 3.65
C PHE A 68 1.46 10.36 2.77
N ASP A 69 2.18 11.37 2.32
CA ASP A 69 1.74 12.32 1.29
C ASP A 69 1.36 11.60 -0.01
N VAL A 70 2.28 10.78 -0.54
CA VAL A 70 2.06 9.98 -1.74
C VAL A 70 0.95 8.96 -1.52
N TYR A 71 0.92 8.29 -0.36
CA TYR A 71 -0.11 7.28 -0.08
C TYR A 71 -1.51 7.90 -0.06
N ARG A 72 -1.66 9.10 0.52
CA ARG A 72 -2.95 9.81 0.58
C ARG A 72 -3.39 10.32 -0.79
N GLU A 73 -2.47 10.82 -1.60
CA GLU A 73 -2.76 11.26 -2.97
C GLU A 73 -3.30 10.11 -3.82
N ILE A 74 -2.62 8.96 -3.79
CA ILE A 74 -3.03 7.76 -4.52
C ILE A 74 -4.34 7.21 -3.96
N SER A 75 -4.49 7.14 -2.63
CA SER A 75 -5.74 6.74 -1.97
C SER A 75 -6.92 7.61 -2.43
N THR A 76 -6.75 8.92 -2.49
CA THR A 76 -7.80 9.85 -2.97
C THR A 76 -8.19 9.54 -4.41
N SER A 77 -7.21 9.24 -5.26
CA SER A 77 -7.45 8.86 -6.66
C SER A 77 -8.22 7.55 -6.78
N ILE A 78 -7.92 6.55 -5.94
CA ILE A 78 -8.64 5.26 -5.88
C ILE A 78 -10.07 5.48 -5.37
N HIS A 79 -10.27 6.25 -4.30
CA HIS A 79 -11.61 6.56 -3.80
C HIS A 79 -12.45 7.36 -4.81
N ALA A 80 -11.84 8.19 -5.65
CA ALA A 80 -12.52 8.83 -6.76
C ALA A 80 -12.98 7.82 -7.83
N ILE A 81 -12.25 6.73 -8.02
CA ILE A 81 -12.66 5.61 -8.89
C ILE A 81 -13.88 4.90 -8.30
N PHE A 82 -13.89 4.61 -7.00
CA PHE A 82 -15.04 3.98 -6.32
C PHE A 82 -16.34 4.76 -6.53
N LYS A 83 -16.28 6.10 -6.46
CA LYS A 83 -17.43 6.98 -6.68
C LYS A 83 -18.02 6.94 -8.11
N ARG A 84 -17.31 6.32 -9.07
CA ARG A 84 -17.85 6.08 -10.41
C ARG A 84 -18.91 4.96 -10.43
N TYR A 85 -18.92 4.09 -9.42
CA TYR A 85 -19.84 2.95 -9.32
C TYR A 85 -21.04 3.24 -8.41
N THR A 86 -20.83 3.93 -7.29
CA THR A 86 -21.87 4.28 -6.31
C THR A 86 -21.49 5.57 -5.57
N ASP A 87 -22.49 6.31 -5.06
CA ASP A 87 -22.23 7.42 -4.13
C ASP A 87 -22.05 6.94 -2.69
N LEU A 88 -22.50 5.72 -2.39
CA LEU A 88 -22.45 5.11 -1.06
C LEU A 88 -21.08 4.45 -0.86
N VAL A 89 -20.08 5.29 -0.56
CA VAL A 89 -18.70 4.88 -0.30
C VAL A 89 -18.28 5.31 1.11
N GLU A 90 -17.87 4.36 1.94
CA GLU A 90 -17.32 4.60 3.28
C GLU A 90 -15.85 4.17 3.34
N GLY A 91 -14.94 5.14 3.46
CA GLY A 91 -13.51 4.86 3.59
C GLY A 91 -13.15 4.36 4.99
N VAL A 92 -12.51 3.19 5.07
CA VAL A 92 -12.07 2.55 6.33
C VAL A 92 -10.60 2.88 6.61
N ALA A 93 -9.79 2.88 5.56
CA ALA A 93 -8.36 3.19 5.61
C ALA A 93 -7.91 3.86 4.29
N LEU A 94 -6.60 4.06 4.12
CA LEU A 94 -6.08 4.61 2.86
C LEU A 94 -6.33 3.67 1.67
N ASP A 95 -6.24 2.36 1.88
CA ASP A 95 -6.34 1.32 0.87
C ASP A 95 -7.63 0.47 0.99
N GLU A 96 -8.57 0.86 1.87
CA GLU A 96 -9.77 0.08 2.16
C GLU A 96 -11.02 0.97 2.25
N ALA A 97 -12.13 0.52 1.65
CA ALA A 97 -13.44 1.16 1.70
C ALA A 97 -14.58 0.14 1.52
N TYR A 98 -15.75 0.43 2.10
CA TYR A 98 -17.01 -0.24 1.80
C TYR A 98 -17.75 0.52 0.70
N LEU A 99 -18.33 -0.23 -0.25
CA LEU A 99 -19.15 0.30 -1.32
C LEU A 99 -20.49 -0.45 -1.32
N ASP A 100 -21.60 0.27 -1.26
CA ASP A 100 -22.91 -0.33 -1.55
C ASP A 100 -23.16 -0.30 -3.06
N VAL A 101 -23.12 -1.48 -3.66
CA VAL A 101 -23.28 -1.71 -5.10
C VAL A 101 -24.53 -2.52 -5.43
N THR A 102 -25.48 -2.62 -4.49
CA THR A 102 -26.79 -3.25 -4.69
C THR A 102 -27.48 -2.65 -5.90
N GLU A 103 -27.47 -1.33 -5.99
CA GLU A 103 -27.80 -0.56 -7.19
C GLU A 103 -26.57 0.26 -7.60
N ASN A 104 -25.94 -0.12 -8.72
CA ASN A 104 -24.73 0.56 -9.19
C ASN A 104 -24.96 1.30 -10.51
N ARG A 105 -24.24 2.42 -10.68
CA ARG A 105 -24.38 3.34 -11.82
C ARG A 105 -24.08 2.72 -13.19
N GLN A 106 -23.37 1.60 -13.22
CA GLN A 106 -22.92 0.96 -14.44
C GLN A 106 -23.75 -0.29 -14.80
N ASN A 107 -24.80 -0.60 -14.03
CA ASN A 107 -25.64 -1.78 -14.20
C ASN A 107 -24.84 -3.10 -14.28
N ILE A 108 -23.73 -3.18 -13.55
CA ILE A 108 -22.90 -4.37 -13.48
C ILE A 108 -23.63 -5.41 -12.62
N THR A 109 -23.80 -6.62 -13.16
CA THR A 109 -24.55 -7.71 -12.51
C THR A 109 -23.88 -8.25 -11.26
N TYR A 110 -22.54 -8.35 -11.25
CA TYR A 110 -21.78 -8.92 -10.15
C TYR A 110 -20.75 -7.94 -9.60
N ALA A 111 -20.73 -7.77 -8.28
CA ALA A 111 -19.73 -6.94 -7.61
C ALA A 111 -18.29 -7.42 -7.88
N SER A 112 -18.08 -8.73 -8.00
CA SER A 112 -16.76 -9.33 -8.27
C SER A 112 -16.20 -9.01 -9.66
N THR A 113 -17.01 -8.48 -10.57
CA THR A 113 -16.58 -8.06 -11.91
C THR A 113 -16.38 -6.54 -12.03
N MET A 114 -16.56 -5.81 -10.92
CA MET A 114 -16.17 -4.40 -10.83
C MET A 114 -14.64 -4.29 -10.69
N ALA A 115 -14.06 -3.22 -11.24
CA ALA A 115 -12.63 -3.10 -11.53
C ALA A 115 -11.73 -2.84 -10.31
#